data_AF-A0A1F8XGX3-F1
#
_entry.id   AF-A0A1F8XGX3-F1
#
_cell.length_a   1.000
_cell.length_b   1.000
_cell.length_c   1.000
_cell.angle_alpha   90.00
_cell.angle_beta   90.00
_cell.angle_gamma   90.00
#
_symmetry.space_group_name_H-M   'P 1'
#
loop_
_entity.id
_entity.type
_entity.pdbx_description
1 polymer ?
#
loop_
_entity_poly.entity_id
_entity_poly.type
_entity_poly.pdbx_seq_one_letter_code
_entity_poly.pdbx_strand_id
1 'polypeptide(L)'
;MSERPSLWWIDWRLSRGALVRETIGRFLFFCLLGAAFLSLLLSGGTSRFLADRFAVTAVLRADVPAAEAEGLARKAAELPPVRSAAYRDPETAWKEFLLAYPGLEPLRAAGGNPLPGYIEVRFRHDRLTGADVNLVVSAMRSVSRVDQVLAGEEWLPRLLHAGRYASWFCRGIFGAFVAGFFLFCRLQERGRAVALAGDFAFLAERGVPAGRLAASRAAGAAVSGFLSAAAGAAAGGGALFLLLREFPSLERVIGPPSDLLLPRTVAAAAVFSCFAALLSAVSSLLGGRAALSGRK
;
A
#
# COMPACT_ATOMS: atom_id res chain seq x y z
N MET A 1 -24.47 0.30 48.65
CA MET A 1 -23.81 0.01 47.36
C MET A 1 -24.35 1.00 46.34
N SER A 2 -23.53 1.93 45.83
CA SER A 2 -24.00 2.93 44.87
C SER A 2 -24.20 2.27 43.50
N GLU A 3 -25.43 1.99 43.11
CA GLU A 3 -25.77 1.65 41.73
C GLU A 3 -25.54 2.89 40.86
N ARG A 4 -24.30 3.05 40.41
CA ARG A 4 -23.95 4.08 39.43
C ARG A 4 -24.45 3.57 38.08
N PRO A 5 -25.44 4.21 37.44
CA PRO A 5 -25.93 3.76 36.15
C PRO A 5 -24.77 3.72 35.15
N SER A 6 -24.63 2.61 34.43
CA SER A 6 -23.59 2.45 33.42
C SER A 6 -23.89 3.40 32.25
N LEU A 7 -23.09 4.45 32.06
CA LEU A 7 -23.33 5.45 31.00
C LEU A 7 -23.03 4.92 29.58
N TRP A 8 -22.75 3.62 29.44
CA TRP A 8 -22.42 2.93 28.21
C TRP A 8 -23.62 2.73 27.26
N TRP A 9 -24.85 2.74 27.78
CA TRP A 9 -26.06 2.49 26.98
C TRP A 9 -26.64 3.74 26.31
N ILE A 10 -26.16 4.94 26.63
CA ILE A 10 -26.77 6.22 26.20
C ILE A 10 -26.89 6.31 24.66
N ASP A 11 -25.93 5.74 23.93
CA ASP A 11 -25.92 5.77 22.47
C ASP A 11 -26.91 4.79 21.81
N TRP A 12 -27.47 3.83 22.57
CA TRP A 12 -28.38 2.78 22.09
C TRP A 12 -29.85 3.22 22.05
N ARG A 13 -30.18 4.39 22.61
CA ARG A 13 -31.55 4.92 22.67
C ARG A 13 -32.01 5.59 21.37
N LEU A 14 -31.10 5.79 20.41
CA LEU A 14 -31.46 6.25 19.05
C LEU A 14 -32.35 5.21 18.37
N SER A 15 -33.26 5.66 17.51
CA SER A 15 -34.19 4.76 16.79
C SER A 15 -33.40 3.65 16.09
N ARG A 16 -33.84 2.40 16.27
CA ARG A 16 -33.16 1.18 15.77
C ARG A 16 -32.72 1.33 14.31
N GLY A 17 -33.56 1.96 13.47
CA GLY A 17 -33.28 2.16 12.04
C GLY A 17 -32.15 3.14 11.72
N ALA A 18 -32.03 4.26 12.46
CA ALA A 18 -30.97 5.24 12.22
C ALA A 18 -29.60 4.67 12.61
N LEU A 19 -29.54 4.01 13.77
CA LEU A 19 -28.32 3.39 14.30
C LEU A 19 -27.81 2.25 13.42
N VAL A 20 -28.71 1.43 12.85
CA VAL A 20 -28.36 0.36 11.92
C VAL A 20 -27.78 0.94 10.62
N ARG A 21 -28.43 1.92 9.99
CA ARG A 21 -27.90 2.54 8.75
C ARG A 21 -26.53 3.17 8.96
N GLU A 22 -26.36 3.87 10.08
CA GLU A 22 -25.10 4.48 10.47
C GLU A 22 -23.97 3.45 10.65
N THR A 23 -24.28 2.32 11.29
CA THR A 23 -23.32 1.24 11.52
C THR A 23 -22.96 0.53 10.22
N ILE A 24 -23.93 0.28 9.35
CA ILE A 24 -23.70 -0.27 8.00
C ILE A 24 -22.81 0.67 7.19
N GLY A 25 -23.10 1.97 7.19
CA GLY A 25 -22.29 2.97 6.50
C GLY A 25 -20.84 3.00 6.98
N ARG A 26 -20.63 2.99 8.31
CA ARG A 26 -19.28 2.91 8.91
C ARG A 26 -18.56 1.61 8.53
N PHE A 27 -19.26 0.48 8.60
CA PHE A 27 -18.71 -0.82 8.21
C PHE A 27 -18.28 -0.86 6.74
N LEU A 28 -19.16 -0.44 5.82
CA LEU A 28 -18.85 -0.40 4.38
C LEU A 28 -17.66 0.52 4.09
N PHE A 29 -17.62 1.67 4.76
CA PHE A 29 -16.50 2.59 4.62
C PHE A 29 -15.18 1.96 5.09
N PHE A 30 -15.15 1.34 6.27
CA PHE A 30 -13.95 0.64 6.74
C PHE A 30 -13.58 -0.56 5.89
N CYS A 31 -14.55 -1.21 5.24
CA CYS A 31 -14.29 -2.26 4.26
C CYS A 31 -13.51 -1.72 3.06
N LEU A 32 -14.00 -0.65 2.44
CA LEU A 32 -13.32 0.00 1.31
C LEU A 32 -11.96 0.58 1.72
N LEU A 33 -11.89 1.27 2.85
CA LEU A 33 -10.67 1.88 3.34
C LEU A 33 -9.63 0.83 3.74
N GLY A 34 -10.07 -0.27 4.37
CA GLY A 34 -9.21 -1.40 4.71
C GLY A 34 -8.63 -2.09 3.48
N ALA A 35 -9.46 -2.35 2.46
CA ALA A 35 -9.01 -2.89 1.18
C ALA A 35 -8.00 -1.96 0.47
N ALA A 36 -8.26 -0.64 0.47
CA ALA A 36 -7.34 0.34 -0.09
C ALA A 36 -6.02 0.43 0.69
N PHE A 37 -6.08 0.42 2.03
CA PHE A 37 -4.91 0.44 2.91
C PHE A 37 -4.03 -0.80 2.69
N LEU A 38 -4.64 -1.99 2.68
CA LEU A 38 -3.92 -3.24 2.42
C LEU A 38 -3.31 -3.24 1.02
N SER A 39 -4.03 -2.81 0.00
CA SER A 39 -3.51 -2.69 -1.37
C SER A 39 -2.29 -1.75 -1.46
N LEU A 40 -2.33 -0.62 -0.75
CA LEU A 40 -1.21 0.32 -0.66
C LEU A 40 -0.01 -0.29 0.07
N LEU A 41 -0.27 -1.08 1.11
CA LEU A 41 0.77 -1.72 1.91
C LEU A 41 1.45 -2.89 1.18
N LEU A 42 0.67 -3.69 0.43
CA LEU A 42 1.11 -4.86 -0.32
C LEU A 42 1.82 -4.49 -1.63
N SER A 43 1.30 -3.49 -2.35
CA SER A 43 1.88 -3.07 -3.63
C SER A 43 3.33 -2.62 -3.50
N GLY A 44 3.76 -2.19 -2.30
CA GLY A 44 5.06 -1.54 -2.11
C GLY A 44 5.18 -0.21 -2.88
N GLY A 45 4.09 0.26 -3.51
CA GLY A 45 4.06 1.36 -4.46
C GLY A 45 4.37 0.92 -5.91
N THR A 46 4.85 1.85 -6.73
CA THR A 46 5.25 1.59 -8.13
C THR A 46 6.55 0.80 -8.26
N SER A 47 7.31 0.61 -7.17
CA SER A 47 8.61 -0.07 -7.19
C SER A 47 8.50 -1.53 -7.59
N ARG A 48 7.42 -2.22 -7.20
CA ARG A 48 7.19 -3.62 -7.58
C ARG A 48 6.98 -3.77 -9.10
N PHE A 49 6.17 -2.88 -9.68
CA PHE A 49 5.93 -2.81 -11.12
C PHE A 49 7.18 -2.41 -11.91
N LEU A 50 7.92 -1.40 -11.41
CA LEU A 50 9.17 -0.96 -12.02
C LEU A 50 10.25 -2.04 -11.95
N ALA A 51 10.40 -2.74 -10.83
CA ALA A 51 11.40 -3.80 -10.66
C ALA A 51 11.14 -5.02 -11.53
N ASP A 52 9.88 -5.30 -11.88
CA ASP A 52 9.54 -6.37 -12.80
C ASP A 52 9.85 -5.99 -14.27
N ARG A 53 9.73 -4.71 -14.62
CA ARG A 53 9.95 -4.19 -15.98
C ARG A 53 11.38 -3.71 -16.24
N PHE A 54 12.14 -3.40 -15.19
CA PHE A 54 13.45 -2.78 -15.30
C PHE A 54 14.56 -3.82 -15.11
N ALA A 55 15.42 -3.94 -16.13
CA ALA A 55 16.63 -4.74 -16.10
C ALA A 55 17.82 -3.86 -16.46
N VAL A 56 18.96 -4.08 -15.80
CA VAL A 56 20.24 -3.51 -16.21
C VAL A 56 20.93 -4.53 -17.10
N THR A 57 21.26 -4.11 -18.31
CA THR A 57 21.93 -4.97 -19.30
C THR A 57 23.39 -4.59 -19.37
N ALA A 58 24.27 -5.52 -18.98
CA ALA A 58 25.71 -5.37 -19.16
C ALA A 58 26.13 -6.12 -20.43
N VAL A 59 26.55 -5.37 -21.44
CA VAL A 59 27.03 -5.91 -22.71
C VAL A 59 28.49 -6.35 -22.55
N LEU A 60 28.77 -7.61 -22.86
CA LEU A 60 30.12 -8.19 -22.78
C LEU A 60 30.89 -7.92 -24.08
N ARG A 61 32.21 -7.91 -23.99
CA ARG A 61 33.07 -7.90 -25.18
C ARG A 61 32.90 -9.20 -25.99
N ALA A 62 33.09 -9.10 -27.31
CA ALA A 62 32.88 -10.21 -28.24
C ALA A 62 33.81 -11.43 -28.02
N ASP A 63 34.91 -11.26 -27.28
CA ASP A 63 35.93 -12.28 -27.02
C ASP A 63 35.73 -13.05 -25.70
N VAL A 64 34.66 -12.77 -24.94
CA VAL A 64 34.47 -13.37 -23.60
C VAL A 64 33.93 -14.80 -23.72
N PRO A 65 34.59 -15.80 -23.09
CA PRO A 65 34.10 -17.17 -23.05
C PRO A 65 32.79 -17.28 -22.26
N ALA A 66 31.86 -18.13 -22.70
CA ALA A 66 30.56 -18.33 -22.04
C ALA A 66 30.69 -18.73 -20.56
N ALA A 67 31.68 -19.55 -20.20
CA ALA A 67 31.92 -19.97 -18.83
C ALA A 67 32.34 -18.80 -17.90
N GLU A 68 33.11 -17.84 -18.41
CA GLU A 68 33.46 -16.63 -17.67
C GLU A 68 32.26 -15.68 -17.54
N ALA A 69 31.45 -15.56 -18.60
CA ALA A 69 30.23 -14.76 -18.60
C ALA A 69 29.20 -15.28 -17.59
N GLU A 70 29.03 -16.60 -17.47
CA GLU A 70 28.20 -17.22 -16.43
C GLU A 70 28.76 -16.98 -15.02
N GLY A 71 30.09 -17.05 -14.84
CA GLY A 71 30.75 -16.74 -13.57
C GLY A 71 30.51 -15.28 -13.14
N LEU A 72 30.52 -14.36 -14.09
CA LEU A 72 30.18 -12.94 -13.88
C LEU A 72 28.70 -12.76 -13.52
N ALA A 73 27.79 -13.47 -14.20
CA ALA A 73 26.36 -13.45 -13.87
C ALA A 73 26.11 -13.97 -12.44
N ARG A 74 26.79 -15.04 -12.00
CA ARG A 74 26.68 -15.54 -10.62
C ARG A 74 27.16 -14.51 -9.60
N LYS A 75 28.30 -13.87 -9.83
CA LYS A 75 28.81 -12.79 -8.96
C LYS A 75 27.86 -11.59 -8.91
N ALA A 76 27.23 -11.25 -10.03
CA ALA A 76 26.20 -10.20 -10.05
C ALA A 76 24.94 -10.61 -9.27
N ALA A 77 24.55 -11.89 -9.31
CA ALA A 77 23.41 -12.42 -8.55
C ALA A 77 23.62 -12.39 -7.02
N GLU A 78 24.88 -12.43 -6.56
CA GLU A 78 25.24 -12.32 -5.15
C GLU A 78 25.11 -10.90 -4.58
N LEU A 79 24.98 -9.87 -5.44
CA LEU A 79 24.82 -8.50 -4.97
C LEU A 79 23.51 -8.34 -4.19
N PRO A 80 23.52 -7.66 -3.02
CA PRO A 80 22.34 -7.51 -2.17
C PRO A 80 21.05 -7.01 -2.84
N PRO A 81 21.09 -6.06 -3.81
CA PRO A 81 19.88 -5.57 -4.47
C PRO A 81 19.40 -6.46 -5.65
N VAL A 82 20.16 -7.49 -6.03
CA VAL A 82 19.88 -8.32 -7.21
C VAL A 82 18.97 -9.49 -6.84
N ARG A 83 17.94 -9.70 -7.67
CA ARG A 83 17.02 -10.84 -7.60
C ARG A 83 17.52 -12.01 -8.45
N SER A 84 17.95 -11.70 -9.66
CA SER A 84 18.49 -12.67 -10.61
C SER A 84 19.42 -11.97 -11.59
N ALA A 85 20.52 -12.62 -11.94
CA ALA A 85 21.35 -12.23 -13.05
C ALA A 85 21.53 -13.44 -13.97
N ALA A 86 21.25 -13.27 -15.26
CA ALA A 86 21.32 -14.34 -16.25
C ALA A 86 22.19 -13.89 -17.43
N TYR A 87 23.08 -14.77 -17.87
CA TYR A 87 23.81 -14.60 -19.12
C TYR A 87 22.92 -15.02 -20.29
N ARG A 88 22.89 -14.20 -21.34
CA ARG A 88 22.24 -14.49 -22.60
C ARG A 88 23.30 -14.58 -23.68
N ASP A 89 23.36 -15.74 -24.32
CA ASP A 89 24.27 -15.96 -25.43
C ASP A 89 23.85 -15.13 -26.66
N PRO A 90 24.81 -14.80 -27.54
CA PRO A 90 24.56 -14.02 -28.75
C PRO A 90 23.42 -14.57 -29.64
N GLU A 91 23.27 -15.89 -29.76
CA GLU A 91 22.26 -16.49 -30.63
C GLU A 91 20.86 -16.41 -30.03
N THR A 92 20.74 -16.60 -28.72
CA THR A 92 19.48 -16.41 -27.99
C THR A 92 19.09 -14.92 -27.98
N ALA A 93 20.05 -14.02 -27.77
CA ALA A 93 19.85 -12.58 -27.87
C ALA A 93 19.28 -12.17 -29.25
N TRP A 94 19.82 -12.73 -30.33
CA TRP A 94 19.35 -12.47 -31.69
C TRP A 94 17.94 -13.00 -31.95
N LYS A 95 17.60 -14.19 -31.44
CA LYS A 95 16.23 -14.73 -31.54
C LYS A 95 15.21 -13.88 -30.79
N GLU A 96 15.53 -13.45 -29.58
CA GLU A 96 14.65 -12.57 -28.78
C GLU A 96 14.48 -11.20 -29.43
N PHE A 97 15.55 -10.66 -30.04
CA PHE A 97 15.50 -9.41 -30.80
C PHE A 97 14.57 -9.48 -32.01
N LEU A 98 14.66 -10.55 -32.82
CA LEU A 98 13.80 -10.74 -33.99
C LEU A 98 12.33 -10.97 -33.62
N LEU A 99 12.07 -11.61 -32.48
CA LEU A 99 10.71 -11.74 -31.94
C LEU A 99 10.10 -10.37 -31.58
N ALA A 100 10.91 -9.44 -31.09
CA ALA A 100 10.47 -8.08 -30.78
C ALA A 100 10.35 -7.19 -32.03
N TYR A 101 11.18 -7.43 -33.06
CA TYR A 101 11.25 -6.63 -34.28
C TYR A 101 11.29 -7.52 -35.52
N PRO A 102 10.13 -8.06 -35.95
CA PRO A 102 10.05 -8.89 -37.15
C PRO A 102 10.43 -8.08 -38.39
N GLY A 103 11.21 -8.66 -39.31
CA GLY A 103 11.65 -8.00 -40.55
C GLY A 103 13.10 -7.50 -40.56
N LEU A 104 13.86 -7.71 -39.47
CA LEU A 104 15.26 -7.32 -39.34
C LEU A 104 16.25 -8.47 -39.57
N GLU A 105 15.78 -9.60 -40.11
CA GLU A 105 16.59 -10.76 -40.50
C GLU A 105 17.74 -10.42 -41.48
N PRO A 106 17.58 -9.48 -42.44
CA PRO A 106 18.65 -9.14 -43.39
C PRO A 106 19.92 -8.57 -42.76
N LEU A 107 19.86 -8.04 -41.52
CA LEU A 107 21.04 -7.49 -40.83
C LEU A 107 22.11 -8.55 -40.56
N ARG A 108 21.72 -9.82 -40.41
CA ARG A 108 22.66 -10.93 -40.20
C ARG A 108 23.40 -11.32 -41.48
N ALA A 109 22.76 -11.12 -42.63
CA ALA A 109 23.33 -11.45 -43.94
C ALA A 109 24.52 -10.55 -44.33
N ALA A 110 24.69 -9.40 -43.66
CA ALA A 110 25.76 -8.44 -43.95
C ALA A 110 27.10 -8.74 -43.25
N GLY A 111 27.16 -9.65 -42.26
CA GLY A 111 28.42 -9.87 -41.54
C GLY A 111 28.39 -10.80 -40.31
N GLY A 112 27.38 -11.66 -40.15
CA GLY A 112 27.25 -12.52 -38.97
C GLY A 112 26.30 -11.94 -37.92
N ASN A 113 26.32 -12.49 -36.69
CA ASN A 113 25.44 -12.02 -35.62
C ASN A 113 25.96 -10.68 -35.06
N PRO A 114 25.20 -9.57 -35.21
CA PRO A 114 25.66 -8.25 -34.78
C PRO A 114 25.52 -8.03 -33.27
N LEU A 115 24.83 -8.94 -32.54
CA LEU A 115 24.59 -8.78 -31.12
C LEU A 115 25.67 -9.50 -30.28
N PRO A 116 26.40 -8.76 -29.41
CA PRO A 116 27.25 -9.39 -28.40
C PRO A 116 26.41 -10.08 -27.31
N GLY A 117 27.04 -11.02 -26.60
CA GLY A 117 26.45 -11.62 -25.41
C GLY A 117 26.26 -10.58 -24.31
N TYR A 118 25.21 -10.72 -23.50
CA TYR A 118 24.92 -9.76 -22.44
C TYR A 118 24.46 -10.45 -21.15
N ILE A 119 24.65 -9.75 -20.03
CA ILE A 119 24.16 -10.18 -18.72
C ILE A 119 22.98 -9.28 -18.35
N GLU A 120 21.82 -9.90 -18.16
CA GLU A 120 20.61 -9.23 -17.71
C GLU A 120 20.50 -9.33 -16.19
N VAL A 121 20.54 -8.18 -15.50
CA VAL A 121 20.44 -8.09 -14.04
C VAL A 121 19.08 -7.51 -13.66
N ARG A 122 18.30 -8.29 -12.92
CA ARG A 122 16.98 -7.89 -12.40
C ARG A 122 17.04 -7.65 -10.90
N PHE A 123 16.38 -6.59 -10.45
CA PHE A 123 16.44 -6.12 -9.07
C PHE A 123 15.34 -6.75 -8.20
N ARG A 124 15.55 -6.76 -6.89
CA ARG A 124 14.50 -7.12 -5.93
C ARG A 124 13.49 -5.99 -5.81
N HIS A 125 12.22 -6.34 -5.60
CA HIS A 125 11.10 -5.38 -5.56
C HIS A 125 11.19 -4.36 -4.40
N ASP A 126 11.91 -4.72 -3.33
CA ASP A 126 12.15 -3.93 -2.12
C ASP A 126 13.44 -3.09 -2.18
N ARG A 127 14.31 -3.29 -3.18
CA ARG A 127 15.66 -2.69 -3.31
C ARG A 127 15.87 -1.97 -4.65
N LEU A 128 14.80 -1.43 -5.23
CA LEU A 128 14.88 -0.63 -6.46
C LEU A 128 15.02 0.86 -6.12
N THR A 129 16.20 1.27 -5.64
CA THR A 129 16.53 2.69 -5.45
C THR A 129 17.64 3.13 -6.41
N GLY A 130 17.76 4.45 -6.63
CA GLY A 130 18.85 4.99 -7.45
C GLY A 130 20.24 4.63 -6.91
N ALA A 131 20.39 4.53 -5.59
CA ALA A 131 21.64 4.09 -4.96
C ALA A 131 21.93 2.61 -5.24
N ASP A 132 20.91 1.75 -5.18
CA ASP A 132 21.05 0.31 -5.47
C ASP A 132 21.38 0.05 -6.94
N VAL A 133 20.77 0.79 -7.87
CA VAL A 133 21.10 0.69 -9.29
C VAL A 133 22.51 1.21 -9.55
N ASN A 134 22.91 2.34 -8.96
CA ASN A 134 24.28 2.85 -9.08
C ASN A 134 25.32 1.86 -8.52
N LEU A 135 25.01 1.16 -7.43
CA LEU A 135 25.86 0.12 -6.87
C LEU A 135 26.08 -1.01 -7.88
N VAL A 136 25.01 -1.53 -8.48
CA VAL A 136 25.11 -2.59 -9.51
C VAL A 136 25.83 -2.08 -10.76
N VAL A 137 25.52 -0.88 -11.25
CA VAL A 137 26.17 -0.29 -12.42
C VAL A 137 27.67 -0.08 -12.18
N SER A 138 28.06 0.44 -11.01
CA SER A 138 29.47 0.64 -10.66
C SER A 138 30.23 -0.68 -10.54
N ALA A 139 29.61 -1.71 -9.93
CA ALA A 139 30.18 -3.04 -9.84
C ALA A 139 30.38 -3.67 -11.23
N MET A 140 29.40 -3.55 -12.13
CA MET A 140 29.50 -4.10 -13.49
C MET A 140 30.48 -3.32 -14.37
N ARG A 141 30.54 -1.98 -14.24
CA ARG A 141 31.53 -1.14 -14.96
C ARG A 141 32.97 -1.37 -14.51
N SER A 142 33.17 -1.81 -13.26
CA SER A 142 34.52 -2.13 -12.75
C SER A 142 35.12 -3.40 -13.36
N VAL A 143 34.31 -4.22 -14.04
CA VAL A 143 34.76 -5.43 -14.72
C VAL A 143 35.28 -5.08 -16.11
N SER A 144 36.59 -5.30 -16.33
CA SER A 144 37.29 -4.98 -17.60
C SER A 144 36.76 -5.69 -18.85
N ARG A 145 35.92 -6.73 -18.68
CA ARG A 145 35.32 -7.55 -19.73
C ARG A 145 33.93 -7.04 -20.18
N VAL A 146 33.38 -6.05 -19.49
CA VAL A 146 32.11 -5.40 -19.84
C VAL A 146 32.41 -4.19 -20.72
N ASP A 147 31.82 -4.16 -21.91
CA ASP A 147 32.05 -3.09 -22.88
C ASP A 147 31.15 -1.88 -22.59
N GLN A 148 29.86 -2.14 -22.33
CA GLN A 148 28.89 -1.11 -22.01
C GLN A 148 27.86 -1.61 -20.99
N VAL A 149 27.48 -0.76 -20.04
CA VAL A 149 26.36 -1.02 -19.13
C VAL A 149 25.20 -0.13 -19.53
N LEU A 150 24.15 -0.74 -20.05
CA LEU A 150 22.89 -0.10 -20.42
C LEU A 150 21.94 -0.18 -19.23
N ALA A 151 21.91 0.90 -18.43
CA ALA A 151 21.04 1.05 -17.29
C ALA A 151 19.91 2.08 -17.51
N GLY A 152 19.64 2.45 -18.77
CA GLY A 152 18.66 3.49 -19.09
C GLY A 152 18.90 4.79 -18.33
N GLU A 153 20.16 5.24 -18.25
CA GLU A 153 20.64 6.29 -17.31
C GLU A 153 19.82 7.59 -17.36
N GLU A 154 19.26 7.97 -18.52
CA GLU A 154 18.40 9.15 -18.64
C GLU A 154 16.94 8.91 -18.19
N TRP A 155 16.42 7.70 -18.38
CA TRP A 155 15.02 7.37 -18.11
C TRP A 155 14.80 6.85 -16.69
N LEU A 156 15.76 6.13 -16.12
CA LEU A 156 15.71 5.55 -14.79
C LEU A 156 15.42 6.60 -13.69
N PRO A 157 16.17 7.72 -13.57
CA PRO A 157 15.85 8.71 -12.55
C PRO A 157 14.45 9.30 -12.77
N ARG A 158 14.04 9.56 -14.02
CA ARG A 158 12.69 10.08 -14.32
C ARG A 158 11.59 9.08 -13.93
N LEU A 159 11.78 7.79 -14.21
CA LEU A 159 10.86 6.71 -13.85
C LEU A 159 10.76 6.51 -12.33
N LEU A 160 11.87 6.56 -11.61
CA LEU A 160 11.88 6.47 -10.14
C LEU A 160 11.22 7.69 -9.50
N HIS A 161 11.43 8.89 -10.05
CA HIS A 161 10.76 10.11 -9.59
C HIS A 161 9.26 10.07 -9.90
N ALA A 162 8.86 9.70 -11.12
CA ALA A 162 7.47 9.54 -11.51
C ALA A 162 6.74 8.51 -10.62
N GLY A 163 7.39 7.37 -10.35
CA GLY A 163 6.87 6.37 -9.42
C GLY A 163 6.71 6.90 -8.00
N ARG A 164 7.67 7.70 -7.52
CA ARG A 164 7.57 8.36 -6.22
C ARG A 164 6.39 9.33 -6.17
N TYR A 165 6.20 10.15 -7.21
CA TYR A 165 5.06 11.07 -7.31
C TYR A 165 3.72 10.32 -7.37
N ALA A 166 3.63 9.24 -8.14
CA ALA A 166 2.44 8.39 -8.19
C ALA A 166 2.13 7.79 -6.81
N SER A 167 3.15 7.28 -6.10
CA SER A 167 2.98 6.77 -4.73
C SER A 167 2.52 7.86 -3.75
N TRP A 168 3.10 9.06 -3.84
CA TRP A 168 2.66 10.23 -3.07
C TRP A 168 1.22 10.62 -3.36
N PHE A 169 0.83 10.61 -4.64
CA PHE A 169 -0.53 10.91 -5.07
C PHE A 169 -1.53 9.88 -4.52
N CYS A 170 -1.22 8.59 -4.61
CA CYS A 170 -2.05 7.52 -4.04
C CYS A 170 -2.19 7.65 -2.51
N ARG A 171 -1.10 7.96 -1.80
CA ARG A 171 -1.13 8.22 -0.35
C ARG A 171 -1.91 9.50 -0.02
N GLY A 172 -1.82 10.52 -0.85
CA GLY A 172 -2.58 11.76 -0.74
C GLY A 172 -4.09 11.54 -0.89
N ILE A 173 -4.51 10.78 -1.91
CA ILE A 173 -5.90 10.35 -2.10
C ILE A 173 -6.37 9.57 -0.87
N PHE A 174 -5.60 8.57 -0.42
CA PHE A 174 -5.94 7.81 0.76
C PHE A 174 -6.10 8.70 2.01
N GLY A 175 -5.19 9.66 2.21
CA GLY A 175 -5.29 10.65 3.28
C GLY A 175 -6.54 11.52 3.17
N ALA A 176 -6.93 11.93 1.96
CA ALA A 176 -8.16 12.68 1.73
C ALA A 176 -9.41 11.85 2.06
N PHE A 177 -9.43 10.56 1.75
CA PHE A 177 -10.51 9.64 2.16
C PHE A 177 -10.61 9.54 3.69
N VAL A 178 -9.48 9.40 4.39
CA VAL A 178 -9.45 9.38 5.86
C VAL A 178 -9.96 10.70 6.46
N ALA A 179 -9.55 11.83 5.89
CA ALA A 179 -10.00 13.16 6.33
C ALA A 179 -11.51 13.35 6.10
N GLY A 180 -12.02 12.96 4.93
CA GLY A 180 -13.45 12.98 4.61
C GLY A 180 -14.26 12.12 5.57
N PHE A 181 -13.76 10.94 5.94
CA PHE A 181 -14.39 10.09 6.95
C PHE A 181 -14.41 10.72 8.33
N PHE A 182 -13.29 11.31 8.75
CA PHE A 182 -13.24 12.02 10.02
C PHE A 182 -14.29 13.14 10.09
N LEU A 183 -14.44 13.91 9.02
CA LEU A 183 -15.49 14.92 8.91
C LEU A 183 -16.89 14.32 8.98
N PHE A 184 -17.13 13.23 8.25
CA PHE A 184 -18.41 12.52 8.28
C PHE A 184 -18.74 12.00 9.70
N CYS A 185 -17.82 11.31 10.36
CA CYS A 185 -17.99 10.85 11.74
C CYS A 185 -18.25 12.01 12.69
N ARG A 186 -17.52 13.13 12.54
CA ARG A 186 -17.74 14.33 13.35
C ARG A 186 -19.15 14.90 13.16
N LEU A 187 -19.64 14.98 11.92
CA LEU A 187 -21.00 15.46 11.63
C LEU A 187 -22.06 14.53 12.20
N GLN A 188 -21.86 13.21 12.06
CA GLN A 188 -22.73 12.19 12.61
C GLN A 188 -22.79 12.27 14.14
N GLU A 189 -21.63 12.35 14.81
CA GLU A 189 -21.56 12.46 16.28
C GLU A 189 -22.18 13.76 16.78
N ARG A 190 -22.04 14.86 16.04
CA ARG A 190 -22.74 16.12 16.33
C ARG A 190 -24.26 15.94 16.22
N GLY A 191 -24.75 15.29 15.18
CA GLY A 191 -26.18 14.97 15.03
C GLY A 191 -26.72 14.13 16.19
N ARG A 192 -25.98 13.08 16.58
CA ARG A 192 -26.32 12.23 17.73
C ARG A 192 -26.32 13.04 19.04
N ALA A 193 -25.37 13.95 19.22
CA ALA A 193 -25.31 14.79 20.41
C ALA A 193 -26.50 15.75 20.52
N VAL A 194 -26.98 16.30 19.39
CA VAL A 194 -28.19 17.13 19.34
C VAL A 194 -29.44 16.31 19.65
N ALA A 195 -29.57 15.11 19.07
CA ALA A 195 -30.71 14.23 19.32
C ALA A 195 -30.81 13.78 20.79
N LEU A 196 -29.67 13.58 21.46
CA LEU A 196 -29.58 13.17 22.87
C LEU A 196 -29.49 14.36 23.84
N ALA A 197 -29.65 15.60 23.37
CA ALA A 197 -29.48 16.79 24.20
C ALA A 197 -30.45 16.85 25.39
N GLY A 198 -31.67 16.31 25.25
CA GLY A 198 -32.62 16.19 26.35
C GLY A 198 -32.15 15.22 27.45
N ASP A 199 -31.57 14.09 27.04
CA ASP A 199 -31.04 13.09 27.96
C ASP A 199 -29.80 13.58 28.70
N PHE A 200 -28.96 14.38 28.03
CA PHE A 200 -27.82 15.03 28.69
C PHE A 200 -28.25 16.08 29.71
N ALA A 201 -29.30 16.84 29.42
CA ALA A 201 -29.85 17.80 30.38
C ALA A 201 -30.36 17.08 31.63
N PHE A 202 -31.13 16.01 31.45
CA PHE A 202 -31.62 15.17 32.54
C PHE A 202 -30.50 14.56 33.41
N LEU A 203 -29.41 14.08 32.77
CA LEU A 203 -28.26 13.53 33.50
C LEU A 203 -27.45 14.63 34.21
N ALA A 204 -27.38 15.83 33.63
CA ALA A 204 -26.75 16.99 34.26
C ALA A 204 -27.52 17.44 35.51
N GLU A 205 -28.85 17.46 35.46
CA GLU A 205 -29.73 17.76 36.62
C GLU A 205 -29.52 16.76 37.76
N ARG A 206 -29.19 15.50 37.45
CA ARG A 206 -28.85 14.46 38.44
C ARG A 206 -27.39 14.51 38.91
N GLY A 207 -26.66 15.59 38.59
CA GLY A 207 -25.30 15.82 39.07
C GLY A 207 -24.22 15.03 38.34
N VAL A 208 -24.48 14.48 37.16
CA VAL A 208 -23.45 13.79 36.38
C VAL A 208 -22.54 14.84 35.70
N PRO A 209 -21.22 14.84 35.96
CA PRO A 209 -20.33 15.83 35.38
C PRO A 209 -20.20 15.65 33.86
N ALA A 210 -20.23 16.76 33.12
CA ALA A 210 -20.14 16.79 31.66
C ALA A 210 -18.90 16.07 31.11
N GLY A 211 -17.76 16.14 31.82
CA GLY A 211 -16.54 15.43 31.45
C GLY A 211 -16.69 13.90 31.47
N ARG A 212 -17.48 13.36 32.41
CA ARG A 212 -17.73 11.91 32.52
C ARG A 212 -18.66 11.42 31.41
N LEU A 213 -19.66 12.22 31.03
CA LEU A 213 -20.54 11.95 29.88
C LEU A 213 -19.77 11.98 28.55
N ALA A 214 -18.88 12.95 28.39
CA ALA A 214 -18.02 13.04 27.21
C ALA A 214 -17.05 11.85 27.11
N ALA A 215 -16.46 11.44 28.24
CA ALA A 215 -15.54 10.30 28.30
C ALA A 215 -16.25 8.97 28.01
N SER A 216 -17.46 8.73 28.55
CA SER A 216 -18.21 7.50 28.29
C SER A 216 -18.64 7.40 26.82
N ARG A 217 -19.06 8.51 26.21
CA ARG A 217 -19.35 8.55 24.76
C ARG A 217 -18.11 8.30 23.92
N ALA A 218 -17.00 8.94 24.23
CA ALA A 218 -15.75 8.74 23.52
C ALA A 218 -15.29 7.28 23.59
N ALA A 219 -15.46 6.62 24.74
CA ALA A 219 -15.18 5.20 24.90
C ALA A 219 -16.12 4.31 24.05
N GLY A 220 -17.43 4.60 24.04
CA GLY A 220 -18.39 3.88 23.18
C GLY A 220 -18.10 4.07 21.68
N ALA A 221 -17.75 5.29 21.27
CA ALA A 221 -17.31 5.60 19.91
C ALA A 221 -15.99 4.89 19.56
N ALA A 222 -15.05 4.80 20.50
CA ALA A 222 -13.80 4.07 20.30
C ALA A 222 -14.05 2.57 20.08
N VAL A 223 -14.87 1.94 20.91
CA VAL A 223 -15.16 0.50 20.81
C VAL A 223 -15.94 0.19 19.54
N SER A 224 -17.00 0.96 19.24
CA SER A 224 -17.73 0.77 17.98
C SER A 224 -16.86 1.02 16.75
N GLY A 225 -16.02 2.06 16.79
CA GLY A 225 -15.04 2.34 15.74
C GLY A 225 -14.04 1.21 15.56
N PHE A 226 -13.49 0.67 16.65
CA PHE A 226 -12.58 -0.47 16.62
C PHE A 226 -13.25 -1.71 16.01
N LEU A 227 -14.43 -2.08 16.49
CA LEU A 227 -15.14 -3.28 16.01
C LEU A 227 -15.54 -3.15 14.54
N SER A 228 -16.06 -1.98 14.13
CA SER A 228 -16.39 -1.74 12.72
C SER A 228 -15.14 -1.71 11.83
N ALA A 229 -14.02 -1.16 12.32
CA ALA A 229 -12.76 -1.14 11.58
C ALA A 229 -12.14 -2.53 11.46
N ALA A 230 -12.15 -3.33 12.52
CA ALA A 230 -11.66 -4.70 12.50
C ALA A 230 -12.50 -5.59 11.57
N ALA A 231 -13.83 -5.53 11.69
CA ALA A 231 -14.75 -6.27 10.83
C ALA A 231 -14.64 -5.79 9.37
N GLY A 232 -14.59 -4.48 9.15
CA GLY A 232 -14.42 -3.88 7.82
C GLY A 232 -13.09 -4.28 7.19
N ALA A 233 -11.97 -4.16 7.90
CA ALA A 233 -10.65 -4.54 7.40
C ALA A 233 -10.57 -6.04 7.09
N ALA A 234 -11.18 -6.90 7.90
CA ALA A 234 -11.27 -8.33 7.61
C ALA A 234 -12.10 -8.61 6.35
N ALA A 235 -13.28 -7.99 6.21
CA ALA A 235 -14.12 -8.13 5.02
C ALA A 235 -13.43 -7.58 3.76
N GLY A 236 -12.79 -6.41 3.87
CA GLY A 236 -12.04 -5.78 2.78
C GLY A 236 -10.81 -6.58 2.37
N GLY A 237 -10.08 -7.14 3.34
CA GLY A 237 -8.97 -8.07 3.09
C GLY A 237 -9.44 -9.37 2.42
N GLY A 238 -10.59 -9.92 2.85
CA GLY A 238 -11.21 -11.08 2.22
C GLY A 238 -11.68 -10.80 0.78
N ALA A 239 -12.32 -9.66 0.54
CA ALA A 239 -12.70 -9.23 -0.80
C ALA A 239 -11.49 -9.03 -1.70
N LEU A 240 -10.42 -8.41 -1.18
CA LEU A 240 -9.15 -8.25 -1.89
C LEU A 240 -8.51 -9.60 -2.21
N PHE A 241 -8.53 -10.54 -1.27
CA PHE A 241 -8.03 -11.91 -1.49
C PHE A 241 -8.78 -12.61 -2.64
N LEU A 242 -10.11 -12.49 -2.69
CA LEU A 242 -10.92 -13.05 -3.77
C LEU A 242 -10.62 -12.37 -5.12
N LEU A 243 -10.55 -11.04 -5.14
CA LEU A 243 -10.21 -10.28 -6.35
C LEU A 243 -8.82 -10.63 -6.90
N LEU A 244 -7.83 -10.83 -6.04
CA LEU A 244 -6.48 -11.23 -6.46
C LEU A 244 -6.45 -12.65 -7.04
N ARG A 245 -7.34 -13.55 -6.61
CA ARG A 245 -7.47 -14.90 -7.19
C ARG A 245 -8.19 -14.90 -8.53
N GLU A 246 -9.18 -14.03 -8.68
CA GLU A 246 -9.98 -13.94 -9.90
C GLU A 246 -9.27 -13.18 -11.02
N PHE A 247 -8.44 -12.19 -10.68
CA PHE A 247 -7.74 -11.34 -11.64
C PHE A 247 -6.20 -11.41 -11.46
N PRO A 248 -5.51 -12.29 -12.22
CA PRO A 248 -4.04 -12.42 -12.18
C PRO A 248 -3.28 -11.15 -12.61
N SER A 249 -3.96 -10.21 -13.27
CA SER A 249 -3.40 -8.89 -13.59
C SER A 249 -3.18 -8.02 -12.35
N LEU A 250 -4.00 -8.17 -11.30
CA LEU A 250 -3.87 -7.42 -10.05
C LEU A 250 -2.72 -7.94 -9.18
N GLU A 251 -2.42 -9.24 -9.26
CA GLU A 251 -1.28 -9.86 -8.56
C GLU A 251 0.05 -9.20 -8.94
N ARG A 252 0.21 -8.81 -10.21
CA ARG A 252 1.41 -8.11 -10.69
C ARG A 252 1.60 -6.72 -10.07
N VAL A 253 0.52 -6.06 -9.66
CA VAL A 253 0.56 -4.68 -9.13
C VAL A 253 0.55 -4.67 -7.60
N ILE A 254 -0.28 -5.51 -6.98
CA ILE A 254 -0.51 -5.53 -5.54
C ILE A 254 0.36 -6.58 -4.86
N GLY A 255 0.51 -7.75 -5.46
CA GLY A 255 1.24 -8.88 -4.89
C GLY A 255 0.41 -10.16 -4.75
N PRO A 256 1.08 -11.27 -4.40
CA PRO A 256 0.43 -12.55 -4.22
C PRO A 256 -0.52 -12.51 -3.01
N PRO A 257 -1.63 -13.27 -3.07
CA PRO A 257 -2.62 -13.30 -2.00
C PRO A 257 -2.06 -13.87 -0.69
N SER A 258 -0.96 -14.63 -0.73
CA SER A 258 -0.26 -15.13 0.46
C SER A 258 0.33 -14.00 1.31
N ASP A 259 0.68 -12.86 0.72
CA ASP A 259 1.26 -11.73 1.45
C ASP A 259 0.25 -11.11 2.43
N LEU A 260 -1.06 -11.28 2.19
CA LEU A 260 -2.12 -10.82 3.09
C LEU A 260 -2.11 -11.53 4.45
N LEU A 261 -1.61 -12.77 4.50
CA LEU A 261 -1.59 -13.60 5.71
C LEU A 261 -0.31 -13.43 6.54
N LEU A 262 0.64 -12.60 6.08
CA LEU A 262 1.89 -12.38 6.79
C LEU A 262 1.63 -11.69 8.14
N PRO A 263 2.39 -12.02 9.20
CA PRO A 263 2.22 -11.38 10.51
C PRO A 263 2.32 -9.84 10.45
N ARG A 264 3.12 -9.32 9.52
CA ARG A 264 3.26 -7.87 9.27
C ARG A 264 1.97 -7.21 8.78
N THR A 265 1.24 -7.84 7.87
CA THR A 265 -0.02 -7.28 7.33
C THR A 265 -1.12 -7.35 8.38
N VAL A 266 -1.18 -8.44 9.14
CA VAL A 266 -2.10 -8.59 10.27
C VAL A 266 -1.83 -7.54 11.33
N ALA A 267 -0.56 -7.32 11.70
CA ALA A 267 -0.18 -6.26 12.63
C ALA A 267 -0.58 -4.87 12.10
N ALA A 268 -0.37 -4.59 10.81
CA ALA A 268 -0.78 -3.33 10.20
C ALA A 268 -2.31 -3.12 10.23
N ALA A 269 -3.11 -4.17 9.99
CA ALA A 269 -4.56 -4.12 10.10
C ALA A 269 -5.03 -3.89 11.56
N ALA A 270 -4.33 -4.45 12.54
CA ALA A 270 -4.59 -4.20 13.95
C ALA A 270 -4.29 -2.74 14.33
N VAL A 271 -3.14 -2.19 13.89
CA VAL A 271 -2.79 -0.78 14.09
C VAL A 271 -3.81 0.14 13.42
N PHE A 272 -4.26 -0.18 12.21
CA PHE A 272 -5.32 0.54 11.51
C PHE A 272 -6.62 0.57 12.32
N SER A 273 -7.00 -0.56 12.92
CA SER A 273 -8.21 -0.66 13.76
C SER A 273 -8.10 0.18 15.04
N CYS A 274 -6.93 0.18 15.68
CA CYS A 274 -6.64 1.05 16.83
C CYS A 274 -6.70 2.53 16.45
N PHE A 275 -6.15 2.90 15.29
CA PHE A 275 -6.20 4.27 14.79
C PHE A 275 -7.64 4.72 14.53
N ALA A 276 -8.47 3.86 13.91
CA ALA A 276 -9.88 4.12 13.69
C ALA A 276 -10.66 4.31 15.01
N ALA A 277 -10.31 3.55 16.05
CA ALA A 277 -10.87 3.71 17.40
C ALA A 277 -10.56 5.08 17.98
N LEU A 278 -9.29 5.51 17.92
CA LEU A 278 -8.84 6.82 18.38
C LEU A 278 -9.52 7.95 17.60
N LEU A 279 -9.60 7.81 16.28
CA LEU A 279 -10.24 8.79 15.41
C LEU A 279 -11.74 8.93 15.75
N SER A 280 -12.41 7.81 15.99
CA SER A 280 -13.82 7.78 16.41
C SER A 280 -14.02 8.45 17.78
N ALA A 281 -13.14 8.17 18.74
CA ALA A 281 -13.16 8.82 20.06
C ALA A 281 -13.00 10.35 19.97
N VAL A 282 -12.01 10.81 19.19
CA VAL A 282 -11.75 12.24 18.98
C VAL A 282 -12.93 12.90 18.28
N SER A 283 -13.50 12.24 17.26
CA SER A 283 -14.66 12.77 16.55
C SER A 283 -15.88 12.95 17.47
N SER A 284 -16.09 12.03 18.42
CA SER A 284 -17.17 12.11 19.42
C SER A 284 -16.93 13.23 20.44
N LEU A 285 -15.70 13.39 20.94
CA LEU A 285 -15.34 14.48 21.85
C LEU A 285 -15.55 15.86 21.22
N LEU A 286 -15.14 16.02 19.96
CA LEU A 286 -15.29 17.28 19.22
C LEU A 286 -16.75 17.54 18.81
N GLY A 287 -17.49 16.50 18.43
CA GLY A 287 -18.91 16.59 18.08
C GLY A 287 -19.78 16.99 19.28
N GLY A 288 -19.52 16.42 20.45
CA GLY A 288 -20.25 16.73 21.69
C GLY A 288 -19.99 18.16 22.20
N ARG A 289 -18.75 18.65 22.14
CA ARG A 289 -18.41 20.04 22.52
C ARG A 289 -19.13 21.07 21.65
N ALA A 290 -19.20 20.83 20.33
CA ALA A 290 -19.87 21.74 19.39
C ALA A 290 -21.39 21.82 19.58
N ALA A 291 -22.03 20.74 20.05
CA ALA A 291 -23.46 20.72 20.34
C ALA A 291 -23.80 21.48 21.63
N LEU A 292 -22.92 21.44 22.63
CA LEU A 292 -23.10 22.15 23.91
C LEU A 292 -22.78 23.65 23.83
N SER A 293 -21.84 24.07 22.97
CA SER A 293 -21.48 25.48 22.79
C SER A 293 -22.53 26.31 22.03
N GLY A 294 -23.35 25.67 21.20
CA GLY A 294 -24.40 26.34 20.42
C GLY A 294 -25.69 26.65 21.18
N ARG A 295 -25.71 26.43 22.50
CA ARG A 295 -26.84 26.71 23.41
C ARG A 295 -26.58 27.87 24.39
N LYS A 296 -25.56 28.69 24.13
CA LYS A 296 -25.37 29.97 24.83
C LYS A 296 -26.08 31.08 24.09
#